data_AF-A0A8J5JTW9-F1
#
_entry.id   AF-A0A8J5JTW9-F1
#
_cell.length_a   1.000
_cell.length_b   1.000
_cell.length_c   1.000
_cell.angle_alpha   90.00
_cell.angle_beta   90.00
_cell.angle_gamma   90.00
#
_symmetry.space_group_name_H-M   'P 1'
#
loop_
_entity.id
_entity.type
_entity.pdbx_description
1 polymer ?
#
loop_
_entity_poly.entity_id
_entity_poly.type
_entity_poly.pdbx_seq_one_letter_code
_entity_poly.pdbx_strand_id
1 'polypeptide(L)'
;MLAVMKCVVVLLAFVSLAWGQEQHCHCASIITTEEGAGLAYDLPPTEVQDCNNLEACELRCIDEVFLYYNLCLGPWYYTGFKSQQKLCCVGGEHTPC
;
A
#
# COMPACT_ATOMS: atom_id res chain seq x y z
N MET A 1 -28.94 6.28 -40.24
CA MET A 1 -27.82 5.38 -39.88
C MET A 1 -26.63 6.10 -39.24
N LEU A 2 -26.23 7.29 -39.73
CA LEU A 2 -25.08 8.04 -39.18
C LEU A 2 -25.22 8.46 -37.69
N ALA A 3 -26.44 8.80 -37.25
CA ALA A 3 -26.70 9.16 -35.85
C ALA A 3 -26.55 7.96 -34.90
N VAL A 4 -26.97 6.77 -35.35
CA VAL A 4 -26.91 5.53 -34.56
C VAL A 4 -25.46 5.12 -34.30
N MET A 5 -24.59 5.22 -35.31
CA MET A 5 -23.16 4.92 -35.17
C MET A 5 -22.47 5.85 -34.17
N LYS A 6 -22.80 7.14 -34.17
CA LYS A 6 -22.26 8.11 -33.20
C LYS A 6 -22.72 7.79 -31.77
N CYS A 7 -23.98 7.42 -31.58
CA CYS A 7 -24.49 7.02 -30.27
C CYS A 7 -23.78 5.78 -29.72
N VAL A 8 -23.52 4.79 -30.56
CA VAL A 8 -22.82 3.55 -30.14
C VAL A 8 -21.38 3.85 -29.70
N VAL A 9 -20.66 4.69 -30.43
CA VAL A 9 -19.28 5.06 -30.08
C VAL A 9 -19.23 5.83 -28.76
N VAL A 10 -20.17 6.75 -28.53
CA VAL A 10 -20.25 7.51 -27.27
C VAL A 10 -20.54 6.58 -26.10
N LEU A 11 -21.47 5.63 -26.24
CA LEU A 11 -21.79 4.67 -25.18
C LEU A 11 -20.61 3.75 -24.83
N LEU A 12 -19.86 3.27 -25.83
CA LEU A 12 -18.68 2.44 -25.59
C LEU A 12 -17.58 3.19 -24.84
N ALA A 13 -17.36 4.48 -25.13
CA ALA A 13 -16.38 5.31 -24.44
C ALA A 13 -16.69 5.50 -22.94
N PHE A 14 -17.97 5.62 -22.57
CA PHE A 14 -18.36 5.73 -21.16
C PHE A 14 -18.18 4.42 -20.39
N VAL A 15 -18.43 3.27 -21.02
CA VAL A 15 -18.24 1.96 -20.37
C VAL A 15 -16.76 1.70 -20.06
N SER A 16 -15.84 2.10 -20.95
CA SER A 16 -14.40 1.95 -20.70
C SER A 16 -13.89 2.79 -19.52
N LEU A 17 -14.51 3.94 -19.22
CA LEU A 17 -14.10 4.78 -18.08
C LEU A 17 -14.49 4.17 -16.73
N ALA A 18 -15.55 3.35 -16.69
CA ALA A 18 -16.02 2.75 -15.45
C ALA A 18 -15.09 1.63 -14.92
N TRP A 19 -14.23 1.05 -15.77
CA TRP A 19 -13.41 -0.13 -15.43
C TRP A 19 -11.91 0.18 -15.35
N GLY A 20 -11.52 1.45 -15.36
CA GLY A 20 -10.12 1.88 -15.40
C GLY A 20 -9.47 2.20 -14.05
N GLN A 21 -10.16 2.09 -12.92
CA GLN A 21 -9.58 2.41 -11.60
C GLN A 21 -9.04 1.18 -10.89
N GLU A 22 -7.86 0.72 -11.28
CA GLU A 22 -7.00 -0.04 -10.38
C GLU A 22 -6.35 0.94 -9.38
N GLN A 23 -7.01 1.17 -8.24
CA GLN A 23 -6.46 1.98 -7.16
C GLN A 23 -5.33 1.22 -6.48
N HIS A 24 -4.10 1.66 -6.71
CA HIS A 24 -2.92 1.20 -5.98
C HIS A 24 -2.70 2.14 -4.80
N CYS A 25 -3.10 1.73 -3.60
CA CYS A 25 -2.85 2.48 -2.38
C CYS A 25 -1.46 2.12 -1.82
N HIS A 26 -0.69 3.13 -1.45
CA HIS A 26 0.60 2.97 -0.79
C HIS A 26 0.48 3.29 0.70
N CYS A 27 1.12 2.46 1.51
CA CYS A 27 1.21 2.62 2.95
C CYS A 27 2.66 2.91 3.32
N ALA A 28 2.89 3.69 4.37
CA ALA A 28 4.21 3.82 4.96
C ALA A 28 4.15 3.59 6.47
N SER A 29 5.15 2.90 7.00
CA SER A 29 5.37 2.81 8.44
C SER A 29 6.42 3.81 8.88
N ILE A 30 6.31 4.35 10.10
CA ILE A 30 7.32 5.27 10.63
C ILE A 30 8.38 4.46 11.37
N ILE A 31 9.63 4.68 11.02
CA ILE A 31 10.79 4.05 11.65
C ILE A 31 11.55 5.10 12.43
N THR A 32 11.80 4.86 13.70
CA THR A 32 12.66 5.73 14.51
C THR A 32 14.08 5.20 14.43
N THR A 33 15.06 6.02 14.03
CA THR A 33 16.48 5.63 14.04
C THR A 33 17.08 5.79 15.45
N GLU A 34 18.28 5.24 15.68
CA GLU A 34 19.02 5.44 16.95
C GLU A 34 19.29 6.92 17.25
N GLU A 35 19.32 7.76 16.22
CA GLU A 35 19.47 9.22 16.31
C GLU A 35 18.14 9.94 16.64
N GLY A 36 17.04 9.20 16.81
CA GLY A 36 15.71 9.74 17.08
C GLY A 36 15.00 10.33 15.86
N ALA A 37 15.55 10.16 14.64
CA ALA A 37 14.91 10.62 13.42
C ALA A 37 13.78 9.66 13.00
N GLY A 38 12.60 10.21 12.70
CA GLY A 38 11.49 9.46 12.10
C GLY A 38 11.63 9.38 10.59
N LEU A 39 11.81 8.19 10.05
CA LEU A 39 11.87 7.91 8.62
C LEU A 39 10.57 7.23 8.19
N ALA A 40 9.96 7.69 7.11
CA ALA A 40 8.85 6.98 6.48
C ALA A 40 9.41 5.84 5.62
N TYR A 41 9.02 4.62 5.93
CA TYR A 41 9.36 3.43 5.15
C TYR A 41 8.17 3.01 4.31
N ASP A 42 8.37 3.02 3.00
CA ASP A 42 7.36 2.68 2.01
C ASP A 42 7.15 1.17 1.97
N LEU A 43 5.91 0.74 2.15
CA LEU A 43 5.51 -0.67 2.10
C LEU A 43 5.14 -1.04 0.66
N PRO A 44 5.15 -2.35 0.32
CA PRO A 44 4.59 -2.79 -0.95
C PRO A 44 3.14 -2.30 -1.13
N PRO A 45 2.69 -2.12 -2.38
CA PRO A 45 1.33 -1.66 -2.65
C PRO A 45 0.31 -2.62 -2.05
N THR A 46 -0.71 -2.06 -1.41
CA THR A 46 -1.78 -2.83 -0.77
C THR A 46 -3.07 -2.75 -1.60
N GLU A 47 -3.77 -3.86 -1.73
CA GLU A 47 -5.07 -3.89 -2.40
C GLU A 47 -6.17 -3.40 -1.46
N VAL A 48 -6.58 -2.14 -1.64
CA VAL A 48 -7.72 -1.53 -0.93
C VAL A 48 -8.66 -0.93 -1.97
N GLN A 49 -9.97 -1.18 -1.82
CA GLN A 49 -10.97 -0.72 -2.79
C GLN A 49 -11.19 0.80 -2.80
N ASP A 50 -10.83 1.48 -1.70
CA ASP A 50 -10.98 2.92 -1.55
C ASP A 50 -9.88 3.49 -0.65
N CYS A 51 -8.91 4.20 -1.23
CA CYS A 51 -7.87 4.88 -0.44
C CYS A 51 -8.41 6.05 0.40
N ASN A 52 -9.64 6.52 0.18
CA ASN A 52 -10.26 7.58 0.99
C ASN A 52 -10.88 7.04 2.29
N ASN A 53 -11.09 5.72 2.38
CA ASN A 53 -11.52 5.07 3.60
C ASN A 53 -10.31 4.89 4.53
N LEU A 54 -10.07 5.93 5.34
CA LEU A 54 -8.91 5.99 6.24
C LEU A 54 -8.82 4.78 7.16
N GLU A 55 -9.94 4.34 7.75
CA GLU A 55 -9.97 3.21 8.68
C GLU A 55 -9.61 1.88 7.99
N ALA A 56 -10.20 1.63 6.81
CA ALA A 56 -9.87 0.43 6.03
C ALA A 56 -8.41 0.44 5.56
N CYS A 57 -7.91 1.60 5.12
CA CYS A 57 -6.52 1.78 4.71
C CYS A 57 -5.58 1.51 5.90
N GLU A 58 -5.85 2.11 7.06
CA GLU A 58 -5.05 1.95 8.28
C GLU A 58 -4.97 0.48 8.72
N LEU A 59 -6.12 -0.22 8.76
CA LEU A 59 -6.16 -1.64 9.12
C LEU A 59 -5.36 -2.52 8.13
N ARG A 60 -5.42 -2.23 6.83
CA ARG A 60 -4.64 -2.97 5.82
C ARG A 60 -3.14 -2.67 5.93
N CYS A 61 -2.76 -1.43 6.19
CA CYS A 61 -1.35 -1.09 6.42
C CYS A 61 -0.78 -1.81 7.66
N ILE A 62 -1.54 -1.89 8.76
CA ILE A 62 -1.14 -2.60 9.99
C ILE A 62 -0.91 -4.08 9.71
N ASP A 63 -1.81 -4.71 8.95
CA ASP A 63 -1.71 -6.12 8.55
C ASP A 63 -0.44 -6.38 7.72
N GLU A 64 -0.14 -5.50 6.76
CA GLU A 64 1.05 -5.62 5.91
C GLU A 64 2.35 -5.51 6.72
N VAL A 65 2.43 -4.53 7.63
CA VAL A 65 3.58 -4.38 8.53
C VAL A 65 3.75 -5.61 9.42
N PHE A 66 2.64 -6.14 9.96
CA PHE A 66 2.66 -7.33 10.80
C PHE A 66 3.05 -8.59 10.02
N LEU A 67 2.60 -8.73 8.78
CA LEU A 67 3.01 -9.80 7.89
C LEU A 67 4.51 -9.72 7.60
N TYR A 68 5.01 -8.53 7.27
CA TYR A 68 6.43 -8.27 7.05
C TYR A 68 7.27 -8.61 8.29
N TYR A 69 6.76 -8.27 9.48
CA TYR A 69 7.37 -8.65 10.76
C TYR A 69 7.51 -10.18 10.90
N ASN A 70 6.44 -10.93 10.64
CA ASN A 70 6.46 -12.38 10.77
C ASN A 70 7.33 -13.07 9.70
N LEU A 71 7.35 -12.53 8.48
CA LEU A 71 8.12 -13.08 7.37
C LEU A 71 9.63 -12.93 7.57
N CYS A 72 10.06 -11.80 8.12
CA CYS A 72 11.47 -11.42 8.11
C CYS A 72 12.20 -11.70 9.42
N LEU A 73 11.49 -12.19 10.46
CA LEU A 73 12.03 -12.59 11.77
C LEU A 73 13.01 -11.57 12.37
N GLY A 74 12.77 -10.28 12.11
CA GLY A 74 13.71 -9.22 12.48
C GLY A 74 13.65 -8.85 13.96
N PRO A 75 14.73 -8.26 14.52
CA PRO A 75 14.81 -7.82 15.92
C PRO A 75 14.14 -6.44 16.16
N TRP A 76 12.98 -6.19 15.56
CA TRP A 76 12.27 -4.90 15.67
C TRP A 76 11.01 -5.04 16.53
N TYR A 77 10.87 -4.17 17.53
CA TYR A 77 9.67 -4.10 18.36
C TYR A 77 8.57 -3.35 17.62
N TYR A 78 7.59 -4.09 17.10
CA TYR A 78 6.37 -3.50 16.56
C TYR A 78 5.46 -3.04 17.70
N THR A 79 5.23 -1.73 17.79
CA THR A 79 4.34 -1.12 18.79
C THR A 79 2.97 -0.72 18.21
N GLY A 80 2.66 -1.20 17.00
CA GLY A 80 1.41 -0.91 16.28
C GLY A 80 1.59 -0.01 15.06
N PHE A 81 2.37 1.08 15.15
CA PHE A 81 2.56 2.01 14.01
C PHE A 81 4.00 2.43 13.77
N LYS A 82 4.89 2.07 14.70
CA LYS A 82 6.29 2.51 14.68
C LYS A 82 7.21 1.32 14.82
N SER A 83 8.17 1.24 13.91
CA SER A 83 9.38 0.45 14.07
C SER A 83 10.47 1.30 14.72
N GLN A 84 11.38 0.66 15.46
CA GLN A 84 12.61 1.31 15.94
C GLN A 84 13.84 1.01 15.03
N GLN A 85 13.65 0.29 13.91
CA GLN A 85 14.73 -0.17 13.03
C GLN A 85 14.29 -0.25 11.57
N LYS A 86 15.21 -0.09 10.60
CA LYS A 86 14.88 -0.05 9.17
C LYS A 86 14.36 -1.40 8.63
N LEU A 87 13.39 -1.25 7.73
CA LEU A 87 12.65 -2.19 6.89
C LEU A 87 13.43 -2.99 5.85
N CYS A 88 14.37 -3.87 6.16
CA CYS A 88 15.00 -4.65 5.07
C CYS A 88 14.93 -6.15 5.26
N CYS A 89 14.36 -6.79 4.24
CA CYS A 89 14.14 -8.22 4.19
C CYS A 89 14.57 -8.77 2.84
N VAL A 90 15.51 -9.70 2.87
CA VAL A 90 16.03 -10.39 1.69
C VAL A 90 15.89 -11.88 1.90
N GLY A 91 15.11 -12.56 1.06
CA GLY A 91 14.93 -14.01 1.17
C GLY A 91 14.24 -14.49 2.46
N GLY A 92 13.49 -13.64 3.15
CA GLY A 92 12.86 -13.96 4.44
C GLY A 92 13.76 -13.73 5.66
N GLU A 93 14.94 -13.16 5.48
CA GLU A 93 15.82 -12.76 6.59
C GLU A 93 15.92 -11.23 6.68
N HIS A 94 15.83 -10.72 7.91
CA HIS A 94 16.14 -9.32 8.19
C HIS A 94 17.61 -9.03 7.93
N THR A 95 17.87 -8.02 7.09
CA THR A 95 19.21 -7.52 6.80
C THR A 95 19.30 -6.05 7.16
N PRO A 96 20.45 -5.55 7.62
CA PRO A 96 20.64 -4.11 7.80
C PRO A 96 20.44 -3.36 6.49
N CYS A 97 19.76 -2.23 6.57
CA CYS A 97 19.86 -1.13 5.62
C CYS A 97 20.16 0.19 6.35
#